data_AF-A0A8I6A6E7-F1
#
_entry.id   AF-A0A8I6A6E7-F1
#
_cell.length_a   1.000
_cell.length_b   1.000
_cell.length_c   1.000
_cell.angle_alpha   90.00
_cell.angle_beta   90.00
_cell.angle_gamma   90.00
#
_symmetry.space_group_name_H-M   'P 1'
#
loop_
_entity.id
_entity.type
_entity.pdbx_description
1 polymer ?
#
loop_
_entity_poly.entity_id
_entity_poly.type
_entity_poly.pdbx_seq_one_letter_code
_entity_poly.pdbx_strand_id
1 'polypeptide(L)'
;MESGFTSKDTYLSHFNPRDYLEKYYSFGSRHCAENEILRHLLKNLFKIFCLDGVKGELLIDIGSGPTIYQLLSACESFTEIIVTDYTDQNLWELQKWLKKEPGAFDWSPVVTYVCDLEGNRTKGPEKEEKLRRAIKQEPGQPAQARGLPGDGGRSE
;
A
#
# COMPACT_ATOMS: atom_id res chain seq x y z
N MET A 1 -32.96 -11.00 1.42
CA MET A 1 -31.59 -11.21 1.93
C MET A 1 -30.77 -10.05 1.42
N GLU A 2 -30.25 -9.20 2.31
CA GLU A 2 -29.20 -8.26 1.91
C GLU A 2 -28.03 -9.09 1.35
N SER A 3 -27.44 -8.65 0.24
CA SER A 3 -26.27 -9.33 -0.31
C SER A 3 -25.18 -9.33 0.74
N GLY A 4 -24.56 -10.48 1.05
CA GLY A 4 -23.38 -10.56 1.92
C GLY A 4 -22.12 -9.88 1.34
N PHE A 5 -22.28 -9.04 0.33
CA PHE A 5 -21.24 -8.32 -0.38
C PHE A 5 -21.15 -6.89 0.13
N THR A 6 -19.96 -6.48 0.56
CA THR A 6 -19.67 -5.14 1.07
C THR A 6 -19.68 -4.11 -0.07
N SER A 7 -20.49 -3.05 0.06
CA SER A 7 -20.54 -1.99 -0.95
C SER A 7 -19.30 -1.09 -0.89
N LYS A 8 -19.00 -0.37 -1.98
CA LYS A 8 -17.92 0.64 -2.01
C LYS A 8 -18.14 1.75 -0.97
N ASP A 9 -19.37 2.20 -0.77
CA ASP A 9 -19.69 3.27 0.19
C ASP A 9 -19.45 2.81 1.64
N THR A 10 -19.55 1.50 1.90
CA THR A 10 -19.17 0.90 3.18
C THR A 10 -17.67 1.07 3.45
N TYR A 11 -16.78 1.00 2.45
CA TYR A 11 -15.35 1.26 2.65
C TYR A 11 -15.09 2.69 3.10
N LEU A 12 -15.74 3.67 2.46
CA LEU A 12 -15.57 5.08 2.84
C LEU A 12 -15.97 5.36 4.29
N SER A 13 -17.00 4.69 4.79
CA SER A 13 -17.59 4.95 6.09
C SER A 13 -17.11 4.03 7.23
N HIS A 14 -16.65 2.81 6.92
CA HIS A 14 -16.36 1.79 7.93
C HIS A 14 -14.92 1.26 7.88
N PHE A 15 -14.16 1.52 6.82
CA PHE A 15 -12.77 1.06 6.75
C PHE A 15 -11.88 1.91 7.65
N ASN A 16 -11.33 1.31 8.71
CA ASN A 16 -10.33 1.93 9.57
C ASN A 16 -8.91 1.51 9.13
N PRO A 17 -8.10 2.43 8.59
CA PRO A 17 -6.74 2.13 8.15
C PRO A 17 -5.85 1.60 9.27
N ARG A 18 -6.00 2.13 10.48
CA ARG A 18 -5.10 1.81 11.59
C ARG A 18 -5.36 0.40 12.12
N ASP A 19 -6.62 0.05 12.32
CA ASP A 19 -7.01 -1.29 12.76
C ASP A 19 -6.58 -2.34 11.73
N TYR A 20 -6.69 -2.02 10.44
CA TYR A 20 -6.20 -2.85 9.35
C TYR A 20 -4.68 -3.07 9.43
N LEU A 21 -3.91 -2.00 9.60
CA LEU A 21 -2.45 -2.10 9.72
C LEU A 21 -2.00 -2.90 10.94
N GLU A 22 -2.61 -2.65 12.11
CA GLU A 22 -2.24 -3.33 13.34
C GLU A 22 -2.55 -4.83 13.30
N LYS A 23 -3.70 -5.20 12.72
CA LYS A 23 -4.14 -6.59 12.60
C LYS A 23 -3.29 -7.40 11.62
N TYR A 24 -2.97 -6.84 10.46
CA TYR A 24 -2.39 -7.60 9.35
C TYR A 24 -0.89 -7.35 9.13
N TYR A 25 -0.36 -6.20 9.54
CA TYR A 25 0.97 -5.74 9.10
C TYR A 25 1.89 -5.28 10.24
N SER A 26 1.48 -5.43 11.52
CA SER A 26 2.31 -5.07 12.67
C SER A 26 3.59 -5.89 12.81
N PHE A 27 3.63 -7.08 12.20
CA PHE A 27 4.78 -7.98 12.21
C PHE A 27 5.28 -8.34 13.62
N GLY A 28 4.40 -8.21 14.62
CA GLY A 28 4.67 -8.48 16.04
C GLY A 28 4.38 -9.92 16.44
N SER A 29 4.62 -10.28 17.70
CA SER A 29 4.49 -11.66 18.20
C SER A 29 3.06 -12.22 18.30
N ARG A 30 2.03 -11.37 18.17
CA ARG A 30 0.62 -11.77 18.43
C ARG A 30 -0.11 -12.36 17.22
N HIS A 31 0.29 -12.03 16.00
CA HIS A 31 -0.44 -12.35 14.77
C HIS A 31 0.34 -13.34 13.90
N CYS A 32 0.51 -14.57 14.40
CA CYS A 32 1.41 -15.56 13.79
C CYS A 32 0.99 -15.92 12.35
N ALA A 33 -0.31 -16.12 12.09
CA ALA A 33 -0.79 -16.52 10.76
C ALA A 33 -0.64 -15.37 9.74
N GLU A 34 -1.03 -14.15 10.12
CA GLU A 34 -0.90 -12.96 9.28
C GLU A 34 0.58 -12.68 8.95
N ASN A 35 1.48 -12.86 9.92
CA ASN A 35 2.91 -12.70 9.70
C ASN A 35 3.49 -13.71 8.73
N GLU A 36 3.09 -14.99 8.79
CA GLU A 36 3.56 -15.99 7.82
C GLU A 36 3.10 -15.67 6.40
N ILE A 37 1.84 -15.22 6.26
CA ILE A 37 1.31 -14.74 4.98
C ILE A 37 2.14 -13.55 4.49
N LEU A 38 2.38 -12.56 5.33
CA LEU A 38 3.16 -11.38 4.98
C LEU A 38 4.59 -11.76 4.56
N ARG A 39 5.27 -12.67 5.27
CA ARG A 39 6.59 -13.17 4.87
C ARG A 39 6.56 -13.82 3.49
N HIS A 40 5.54 -14.63 3.22
CA HIS A 40 5.40 -15.28 1.93
C HIS A 40 5.17 -14.26 0.81
N LEU A 41 4.33 -13.25 1.05
CA LEU A 41 4.11 -12.14 0.10
C LEU A 41 5.42 -11.39 -0.19
N LEU A 42 6.17 -11.01 0.85
CA LEU A 42 7.44 -10.28 0.70
C LEU A 42 8.48 -11.08 -0.09
N LYS A 43 8.59 -12.39 0.15
CA LYS A 43 9.47 -13.29 -0.63
C LYS A 43 9.08 -13.33 -2.10
N ASN A 44 7.78 -13.42 -2.39
CA ASN A 44 7.29 -13.50 -3.76
C ASN A 44 7.48 -12.16 -4.49
N LEU A 45 7.22 -11.03 -3.83
CA LEU A 45 7.45 -9.69 -4.38
C LEU A 45 8.93 -9.44 -4.64
N PHE A 46 9.81 -9.83 -3.71
CA PHE A 46 11.25 -9.81 -3.93
C PHE A 46 11.65 -10.60 -5.18
N LYS A 47 11.13 -11.82 -5.32
CA LYS A 47 11.41 -12.64 -6.51
C LYS A 47 10.95 -11.94 -7.80
N ILE A 48 9.71 -11.45 -7.83
CA ILE A 48 9.12 -10.77 -9.00
C ILE A 48 9.96 -9.56 -9.42
N PHE A 49 10.23 -8.65 -8.49
CA PHE A 49 10.85 -7.36 -8.82
C PHE A 49 12.38 -7.42 -8.91
N CYS A 50 13.04 -8.29 -8.13
CA CYS A 50 14.51 -8.30 -8.06
C CYS A 50 15.15 -9.47 -8.82
N LEU A 51 14.46 -10.61 -9.01
CA LEU A 51 15.05 -11.82 -9.61
C LEU A 51 14.47 -12.13 -11.00
N ASP A 52 13.15 -12.01 -11.17
CA ASP A 52 12.44 -12.40 -12.38
C ASP A 52 12.43 -11.28 -13.46
N GLY A 53 13.09 -10.16 -13.19
CA GLY A 53 13.39 -9.12 -14.18
C GLY A 53 12.26 -8.13 -14.48
N VAL A 54 11.21 -8.08 -13.66
CA VAL A 54 10.13 -7.08 -13.79
C VAL A 54 10.64 -5.71 -13.36
N LYS A 55 10.83 -4.81 -14.33
CA LYS A 55 11.37 -3.46 -14.15
C LYS A 55 10.82 -2.49 -15.19
N GLY A 56 10.88 -1.21 -14.92
CA GLY A 56 10.41 -0.16 -15.82
C GLY A 56 10.57 1.23 -15.22
N GLU A 57 10.05 2.25 -15.90
CA GLU A 57 10.10 3.62 -15.39
C GLU A 57 8.97 3.88 -14.38
N LEU A 58 7.73 3.50 -14.74
CA LEU A 58 6.51 3.78 -13.99
C LEU A 58 5.81 2.48 -13.56
N LEU A 59 5.46 2.40 -12.27
CA LEU A 59 4.54 1.41 -11.70
C LEU A 59 3.33 2.13 -11.10
N ILE A 60 2.13 1.61 -11.37
CA ILE A 60 0.89 2.12 -10.77
C ILE A 60 0.31 1.03 -9.88
N ASP A 61 0.26 1.30 -8.57
CA ASP A 61 -0.34 0.43 -7.56
C ASP A 61 -1.82 0.79 -7.37
N ILE A 62 -2.70 -0.19 -7.58
CA ILE A 62 -4.15 -0.02 -7.56
C ILE A 62 -4.72 -0.71 -6.33
N GLY A 63 -5.40 0.05 -5.47
CA GLY A 63 -5.89 -0.47 -4.20
C GLY A 63 -4.77 -0.64 -3.18
N SER A 64 -3.86 0.33 -3.13
CA SER A 64 -2.71 0.34 -2.20
C SER A 64 -3.13 0.21 -0.74
N GLY A 65 -4.36 0.60 -0.39
CA GLY A 65 -4.81 0.74 0.98
C GLY A 65 -3.88 1.69 1.76
N PRO A 66 -3.72 1.50 3.07
CA PRO A 66 -2.78 2.28 3.86
C PRO A 66 -1.35 1.66 3.86
N THR A 67 -1.02 0.85 2.85
CA THR A 67 0.13 -0.08 2.91
C THR A 67 1.24 0.22 1.91
N ILE A 68 2.48 -0.09 2.29
CA ILE A 68 3.67 0.10 1.44
C ILE A 68 4.51 -1.17 1.24
N TYR A 69 4.20 -2.27 1.93
CA TYR A 69 5.03 -3.49 1.92
C TYR A 69 5.21 -4.05 0.50
N GLN A 70 4.17 -3.92 -0.32
CA GLN A 70 4.12 -4.37 -1.70
C GLN A 70 5.06 -3.61 -2.63
N LEU A 71 5.57 -2.46 -2.20
CA LEU A 71 6.39 -1.55 -3.00
C LEU A 71 7.88 -1.58 -2.63
N LEU A 72 8.26 -2.24 -1.52
CA LEU A 72 9.61 -2.20 -0.97
C LEU A 72 10.67 -2.81 -1.90
N SER A 73 10.36 -3.92 -2.57
CA SER A 73 11.23 -4.47 -3.61
C SER A 73 10.95 -3.83 -4.98
N ALA A 74 9.73 -3.35 -5.22
CA ALA A 74 9.37 -2.69 -6.47
C ALA A 74 10.21 -1.43 -6.71
N CYS A 75 10.50 -0.64 -5.68
CA CYS A 75 11.32 0.57 -5.82
C CYS A 75 12.79 0.30 -6.20
N GLU A 76 13.25 -0.96 -6.19
CA GLU A 76 14.56 -1.32 -6.76
C GLU A 76 14.55 -1.34 -8.29
N SER A 77 13.37 -1.57 -8.87
CA SER A 77 13.18 -1.85 -10.30
C SER A 77 12.33 -0.80 -11.01
N PHE A 78 11.68 0.10 -10.26
CA PHE A 78 10.88 1.20 -10.77
C PHE A 78 11.30 2.52 -10.14
N THR A 79 11.54 3.53 -10.98
CA THR A 79 11.96 4.87 -10.55
C THR A 79 10.79 5.75 -10.13
N GLU A 80 9.60 5.49 -10.67
CA GLU A 80 8.37 6.20 -10.37
C GLU A 80 7.27 5.22 -10.00
N ILE A 81 6.60 5.50 -8.88
CA ILE A 81 5.51 4.69 -8.35
C ILE A 81 4.32 5.62 -8.08
N ILE A 82 3.15 5.32 -8.63
CA ILE A 82 1.91 5.99 -8.27
C ILE A 82 1.11 5.05 -7.37
N VAL A 83 0.73 5.52 -6.19
CA VAL A 83 -0.15 4.79 -5.27
C VAL A 83 -1.57 5.32 -5.40
N THR A 84 -2.55 4.42 -5.49
CA THR A 84 -3.95 4.79 -5.64
C THR A 84 -4.83 3.93 -4.74
N ASP A 85 -5.86 4.53 -4.17
CA ASP A 85 -6.87 3.82 -3.39
C ASP A 85 -8.23 4.51 -3.57
N TYR A 86 -9.30 3.74 -3.37
CA TYR A 86 -10.65 4.27 -3.38
C TYR A 86 -10.99 5.03 -2.08
N THR A 87 -10.39 4.62 -0.97
CA THR A 87 -10.74 5.07 0.37
C THR A 87 -9.86 6.26 0.78
N ASP A 88 -10.44 7.44 0.96
CA ASP A 88 -9.68 8.67 1.24
C ASP A 88 -8.80 8.53 2.51
N GLN A 89 -9.32 7.88 3.56
CA GLN A 89 -8.56 7.68 4.81
C GLN A 89 -7.35 6.75 4.66
N ASN A 90 -7.35 5.83 3.68
CA ASN A 90 -6.17 5.02 3.38
C ASN A 90 -5.05 5.87 2.79
N LEU A 91 -5.40 6.76 1.86
CA LEU A 91 -4.46 7.70 1.26
C LEU A 91 -3.90 8.66 2.32
N TRP A 92 -4.71 9.12 3.27
CA TRP A 92 -4.21 9.93 4.39
C TRP A 92 -3.23 9.18 5.29
N GLU A 93 -3.46 7.91 5.61
CA GLU A 93 -2.52 7.12 6.41
C GLU A 93 -1.20 6.89 5.65
N LEU A 94 -1.24 6.67 4.34
CA LEU A 94 -0.04 6.66 3.47
C LEU A 94 0.70 7.99 3.51
N GLN A 95 -0.01 9.12 3.45
CA GLN A 95 0.59 10.46 3.50
C GLN A 95 1.37 10.68 4.80
N LYS A 96 0.85 10.23 5.95
CA LYS A 96 1.57 10.34 7.23
C LYS A 96 2.94 9.67 7.14
N TRP A 97 3.01 8.45 6.59
CA TRP A 97 4.28 7.74 6.44
C TRP A 97 5.23 8.40 5.42
N LEU A 98 4.69 8.88 4.30
CA LEU A 98 5.46 9.59 3.27
C LEU A 98 6.09 10.88 3.82
N LYS A 99 5.32 11.65 4.59
CA LYS A 99 5.74 12.92 5.20
C LYS A 99 6.51 12.77 6.51
N LYS A 100 6.70 11.54 6.99
CA LYS A 100 7.34 11.22 8.28
C LYS A 100 6.63 11.92 9.45
N GLU A 101 5.30 12.00 9.39
CA GLU A 101 4.50 12.64 10.43
C GLU A 101 4.49 11.78 11.72
N PRO A 102 4.44 12.42 12.90
CA PRO A 102 4.22 11.70 14.15
C PRO A 102 2.94 10.86 14.07
N GLY A 103 3.01 9.61 14.55
CA GLY A 103 1.88 8.68 14.52
C GLY A 103 1.74 7.88 13.21
N ALA A 104 2.59 8.12 12.21
CA ALA A 104 2.72 7.23 11.07
C ALA A 104 2.97 5.79 11.53
N PHE A 105 2.44 4.82 10.80
CA PHE A 105 2.64 3.41 11.11
C PHE A 105 4.12 3.02 10.99
N ASP A 106 4.59 2.21 11.93
CA ASP A 106 5.97 1.74 11.97
C ASP A 106 6.15 0.53 11.04
N TRP A 107 6.71 0.78 9.86
CA TRP A 107 7.05 -0.26 8.88
C TRP A 107 8.44 -0.87 9.10
N SER A 108 9.22 -0.43 10.10
CA SER A 108 10.61 -0.84 10.30
C SER A 108 10.83 -2.36 10.34
N PRO A 109 9.97 -3.17 11.01
CA PRO A 109 10.15 -4.63 11.01
C PRO A 109 10.02 -5.23 9.60
N VAL A 110 9.06 -4.74 8.82
CA VAL A 110 8.79 -5.21 7.45
C VAL A 110 9.90 -4.77 6.50
N VAL A 111 10.34 -3.51 6.61
CA VAL A 111 11.46 -2.94 5.84
C VAL A 111 12.73 -3.74 6.11
N THR A 112 13.03 -4.03 7.39
CA THR A 112 14.21 -4.81 7.78
C THR A 112 14.18 -6.19 7.14
N TYR A 113 13.02 -6.86 7.16
CA TYR A 113 12.86 -8.17 6.52
C TYR A 113 13.10 -8.14 5.02
N VAL A 114 12.63 -7.11 4.32
CA VAL A 114 12.89 -6.95 2.88
C VAL A 114 14.37 -6.68 2.60
N CYS A 115 15.02 -5.82 3.40
CA CYS A 115 16.46 -5.61 3.31
C CYS A 115 17.26 -6.91 3.48
N ASP A 116 16.84 -7.78 4.41
CA ASP A 116 17.46 -9.10 4.61
C ASP A 116 17.28 -10.01 3.38
N LEU A 117 16.08 -10.04 2.78
CA LEU A 117 15.80 -10.80 1.55
C LEU A 117 16.68 -10.33 0.38
N GLU A 118 16.91 -9.02 0.29
CA GLU A 118 17.74 -8.39 -0.76
C GLU A 118 19.25 -8.51 -0.50
N GLY A 119 19.65 -9.23 0.56
CA GLY A 119 21.05 -9.49 0.90
C GLY A 119 21.73 -8.33 1.62
N ASN A 120 20.98 -7.49 2.33
CA ASN A 120 21.48 -6.42 3.20
C ASN A 120 22.39 -5.39 2.51
N ARG A 121 22.20 -5.20 1.20
CA ARG A 121 22.92 -4.19 0.39
C ARG A 121 22.57 -2.76 0.77
N THR A 122 21.38 -2.57 1.36
CA THR A 122 20.81 -1.27 1.74
C THR A 122 20.22 -1.42 3.13
N LYS A 123 20.38 -0.40 3.98
CA LYS A 123 19.82 -0.41 5.34
C LYS A 123 18.38 0.11 5.33
N GLY A 124 17.61 -0.23 6.37
CA GLY A 124 16.19 0.12 6.46
C GLY A 124 15.88 1.59 6.16
N PRO A 125 16.56 2.57 6.80
CA PRO A 125 16.33 3.99 6.52
C PRO A 125 16.56 4.41 5.06
N GLU A 126 17.59 3.84 4.41
CA GLU A 126 17.90 4.12 3.01
C GLU A 126 16.84 3.54 2.07
N LYS A 127 16.36 2.32 2.38
CA LYS A 127 15.28 1.66 1.64
C LYS A 127 13.98 2.46 1.74
N GLU A 128 13.59 2.87 2.95
CA GLU A 128 12.38 3.68 3.12
C GLU A 128 12.48 5.00 2.36
N GLU A 129 13.61 5.68 2.45
CA GLU A 129 13.81 6.95 1.76
C GLU A 129 13.79 6.78 0.23
N LYS A 130 14.37 5.68 -0.28
CA LYS A 130 14.29 5.35 -1.70
C LYS A 130 12.83 5.17 -2.14
N LEU A 131 12.03 4.42 -1.38
CA LEU A 131 10.61 4.24 -1.68
C LEU A 131 9.84 5.56 -1.60
N ARG A 132 10.06 6.39 -0.56
CA ARG A 132 9.43 7.72 -0.44
C ARG A 132 9.70 8.61 -1.66
N ARG A 133 10.93 8.58 -2.21
CA ARG A 133 11.30 9.35 -3.41
C ARG A 133 10.71 8.78 -4.70
N ALA A 134 10.56 7.46 -4.77
CA ALA A 134 9.97 6.79 -5.93
C ALA A 134 8.47 7.08 -6.03
N ILE A 135 7.77 7.18 -4.89
CA ILE A 135 6.34 7.48 -4.87
C ILE A 135 6.09 8.92 -5.37
N LYS A 136 5.46 9.04 -6.54
CA LYS A 136 5.00 10.28 -7.13
C LYS A 136 3.51 10.44 -6.81
N GLN A 137 3.16 11.57 -6.23
CA GLN A 137 1.77 11.89 -5.95
C GLN A 137 1.19 12.65 -7.13
N GLU A 138 0.09 12.14 -7.66
CA GLU A 138 -0.87 13.00 -8.37
C GLU A 138 -1.82 13.59 -7.32
N PRO A 139 -2.19 14.87 -7.39
CA PRO A 139 -3.24 15.44 -6.54
C PRO A 139 -4.58 14.75 -6.82
N GLY A 140 -4.85 13.65 -6.10
CA GLY A 140 -6.12 12.95 -6.22
C GLY A 140 -7.26 13.81 -5.67
N GLN A 141 -8.28 14.06 -6.49
CA GLN A 141 -9.55 14.60 -5.99
C GLN A 141 -10.18 13.60 -5.01
N PRO A 142 -10.76 14.06 -3.89
CA PRO A 142 -11.38 13.19 -2.90
C PRO A 142 -12.45 12.30 -3.54
N ALA A 143 -12.56 11.06 -3.09
CA ALA A 143 -13.47 10.07 -3.68
C ALA A 143 -14.94 10.57 -3.70
N GLN A 144 -15.32 11.36 -2.70
CA GLN A 144 -16.64 12.01 -2.59
C GLN A 144 -16.93 13.03 -3.72
N ALA A 145 -15.91 13.62 -4.32
CA ALA A 145 -16.06 14.54 -5.46
C ALA A 145 -16.19 13.82 -6.81
N ARG A 146 -15.95 12.50 -6.87
CA ARG A 146 -16.00 11.68 -8.09
C ARG A 146 -17.41 11.14 -8.37
N GLY A 147 -18.41 12.00 -8.21
CA GLY A 147 -19.80 11.67 -8.56
C GLY A 147 -19.84 11.06 -9.95
N LEU A 148 -20.31 9.80 -10.06
CA LEU A 148 -20.57 9.19 -11.36
C LEU A 148 -21.60 10.08 -12.07
N PRO A 149 -21.46 10.38 -13.37
CA PRO A 149 -22.57 10.94 -14.11
C PRO A 149 -23.75 9.99 -13.93
N GLY A 150 -24.81 10.51 -13.29
CA GLY A 150 -26.01 9.76 -13.01
C GLY A 150 -26.49 9.10 -14.29
N ASP A 151 -26.85 7.83 -14.17
CA ASP A 151 -27.49 7.06 -15.23
C ASP A 151 -28.71 7.85 -15.69
N GLY A 152 -28.54 8.58 -16.79
CA GLY A 152 -29.56 9.39 -17.40
C GLY A 152 -30.56 8.43 -17.99
N GLY A 153 -31.53 8.02 -17.18
CA GLY A 153 -32.66 7.21 -17.60
C GLY A 153 -33.24 7.81 -18.86
N ARG A 154 -33.05 7.10 -19.98
CA ARG A 154 -33.88 7.27 -21.16
C ARG A 154 -35.25 6.73 -20.78
N SER A 155 -36.14 7.61 -20.33
CA SER A 155 -37.56 7.39 -20.46
C SER A 155 -37.90 7.53 -21.95
N GLU A 156 -38.33 6.41 -22.54
CA GLU A 156 -39.07 6.36 -23.82
C GLU A 156 -40.40 7.12 -23.72
#